data_AF-A0A813EY47-F1
#
_entry.id   AF-A0A813EY47-F1
#
_cell.length_a   1.000
_cell.length_b   1.000
_cell.length_c   1.000
_cell.angle_alpha   90.00
_cell.angle_beta   90.00
_cell.angle_gamma   90.00
#
_symmetry.space_group_name_H-M   'P 1'
#
loop_
_entity.id
_entity.type
_entity.pdbx_description
1 polymer ?
#
loop_
_entity_poly.entity_id
_entity_poly.type
_entity_poly.pdbx_seq_one_letter_code
_entity_poly.pdbx_strand_id
1 'polypeptide(L)'
;LANVKREHDRTGTLVSRLLALQEPAWHASESDAEQRTSLVRDHVLSVAIWRRFGSLDFVDRLGFVRCPSSEEEFQELLSRVMSTALGLWRQGIHSCTDAYGPAKHCHAVELFAWIDVDSEQDLAKQKVSLRDAERRGEPLRHLTRLRRSVATEHGERMVQAALETFLNKEAQPLRALWQQCAGVAEALSS
;
A
#
# COMPACT_ATOMS: atom_id res chain seq x y z
N LEU A 1 -8.44 4.16 20.88
CA LEU A 1 -8.42 3.10 19.84
C LEU A 1 -9.83 2.52 19.79
N ALA A 2 -10.66 3.00 18.87
CA ALA A 2 -12.01 2.49 18.73
C ALA A 2 -11.93 1.09 18.09
N ASN A 3 -12.48 0.09 18.77
CA ASN A 3 -12.63 -1.26 18.26
C ASN A 3 -13.55 -1.22 17.03
N VAL A 4 -12.95 -1.14 15.83
CA VAL A 4 -13.65 -1.43 14.58
C VAL A 4 -14.11 -2.88 14.70
N LYS A 5 -15.41 -3.10 14.80
CA LYS A 5 -15.97 -4.45 14.82
C LYS A 5 -15.50 -5.16 13.54
N ARG A 6 -14.98 -6.38 13.65
CA ARG A 6 -14.42 -7.16 12.51
C ARG A 6 -15.38 -7.26 11.32
N GLU A 7 -16.69 -7.19 11.56
CA GLU A 7 -17.76 -7.15 10.56
C GLU A 7 -17.75 -5.92 9.61
N HIS A 8 -16.97 -4.89 9.94
CA HIS A 8 -16.77 -3.71 9.09
C HIS A 8 -15.34 -3.59 8.57
N ASP A 9 -14.51 -4.63 8.75
CA ASP A 9 -13.18 -4.68 8.16
C ASP A 9 -13.28 -4.95 6.65
N ARG A 10 -13.49 -3.86 5.92
CA ARG A 10 -13.53 -3.86 4.45
C ARG A 10 -12.21 -4.40 3.88
N THR A 11 -11.09 -4.17 4.57
CA THR A 11 -9.78 -4.66 4.13
C THR A 11 -9.70 -6.17 4.29
N GLY A 12 -10.16 -6.71 5.42
CA GLY A 12 -10.30 -8.15 5.62
C GLY A 12 -11.19 -8.83 4.58
N THR A 13 -12.30 -8.20 4.19
CA THR A 13 -13.20 -8.72 3.13
C THR A 13 -12.53 -8.73 1.76
N LEU A 14 -11.86 -7.64 1.38
CA LEU A 14 -11.12 -7.55 0.11
C LEU A 14 -9.98 -8.57 0.06
N VAL A 15 -9.18 -8.68 1.13
CA VAL A 15 -8.10 -9.66 1.24
C VAL A 15 -8.65 -11.07 1.08
N SER A 16 -9.75 -11.41 1.77
CA SER A 16 -10.37 -12.74 1.66
C SER A 16 -10.82 -13.04 0.23
N ARG A 17 -11.41 -12.05 -0.47
CA ARG A 17 -11.80 -12.20 -1.88
C ARG A 17 -10.59 -12.42 -2.80
N LEU A 18 -9.52 -11.65 -2.61
CA LEU A 18 -8.30 -11.79 -3.42
C LEU A 18 -7.62 -13.14 -3.19
N LEU A 19 -7.64 -13.65 -1.95
CA LEU A 19 -7.13 -14.98 -1.62
C LEU A 19 -8.03 -16.09 -2.19
N ALA A 20 -9.36 -15.92 -2.17
CA ALA A 20 -10.29 -16.88 -2.78
C ALA A 20 -10.06 -17.07 -4.29
N LEU A 21 -9.60 -16.03 -4.99
CA LEU A 21 -9.21 -16.15 -6.40
C LEU A 21 -8.00 -17.09 -6.62
N GLN A 22 -7.24 -17.39 -5.57
CA GLN A 22 -6.10 -18.32 -5.62
C GLN A 22 -6.46 -19.75 -5.22
N GLU A 23 -7.70 -20.00 -4.76
CA GLU A 23 -8.16 -21.32 -4.30
C GLU A 23 -7.96 -22.43 -5.35
N PRO A 24 -8.22 -22.23 -6.66
CA PRO A 24 -7.96 -23.26 -7.66
C PRO A 24 -6.47 -23.61 -7.79
N ALA A 25 -5.59 -22.59 -7.72
CA ALA A 25 -4.14 -22.79 -7.78
C ALA A 25 -3.63 -23.49 -6.52
N TRP A 26 -4.20 -23.15 -5.36
CA TRP A 26 -3.91 -23.81 -4.10
C TRP A 26 -4.20 -25.31 -4.16
N HIS A 27 -5.40 -25.70 -4.59
CA HIS A 27 -5.78 -27.11 -4.71
C HIS A 27 -4.92 -27.87 -5.74
N ALA A 28 -4.58 -27.23 -6.87
CA ALA A 28 -3.71 -27.84 -7.87
C ALA A 28 -2.29 -28.15 -7.34
N SER A 29 -1.83 -27.41 -6.33
CA SER A 29 -0.50 -27.58 -5.73
C SER A 29 -0.43 -28.64 -4.64
N GLU A 30 -1.55 -29.23 -4.21
CA GLU A 30 -1.57 -30.19 -3.10
C GLU A 30 -0.71 -31.44 -3.36
N SER A 31 -0.53 -31.82 -4.61
CA SER A 31 0.30 -32.96 -5.03
C SER A 31 1.77 -32.63 -5.30
N ASP A 32 2.15 -31.34 -5.28
CA ASP A 32 3.50 -30.87 -5.62
C ASP A 32 4.03 -29.94 -4.52
N ALA A 33 4.95 -30.45 -3.72
CA ALA A 33 5.52 -29.74 -2.58
C ALA A 33 6.28 -28.46 -2.98
N GLU A 34 6.90 -28.44 -4.16
CA GLU A 34 7.61 -27.26 -4.66
C GLU A 34 6.61 -26.18 -5.07
N GLN A 35 5.56 -26.55 -5.79
CA GLN A 35 4.47 -25.62 -6.16
C GLN A 35 3.75 -25.08 -4.94
N ARG A 36 3.47 -25.92 -3.94
CA ARG A 36 2.85 -25.50 -2.68
C ARG A 36 3.73 -24.49 -1.95
N THR A 37 5.03 -24.77 -1.84
CA THR A 37 5.98 -23.85 -1.21
C THR A 37 6.01 -22.50 -1.92
N SER A 38 6.04 -22.48 -3.26
CA SER A 38 5.98 -21.23 -4.04
C SER A 38 4.68 -20.45 -3.78
N LEU A 39 3.54 -21.12 -3.80
CA LEU A 39 2.24 -20.47 -3.54
C LEU A 39 2.17 -19.90 -2.12
N VAL A 40 2.68 -20.62 -1.11
CA VAL A 40 2.73 -20.09 0.26
C VAL A 40 3.58 -18.82 0.32
N ARG A 41 4.74 -18.80 -0.35
CA ARG A 41 5.58 -17.59 -0.42
C ARG A 41 4.84 -16.42 -1.06
N ASP A 42 4.12 -16.65 -2.16
CA ASP A 42 3.31 -15.63 -2.84
C ASP A 42 2.22 -15.05 -1.90
N HIS A 43 1.54 -15.93 -1.18
CA HIS A 43 0.49 -15.55 -0.21
C HIS A 43 1.07 -14.72 0.93
N VAL A 44 2.16 -15.20 1.55
CA VAL A 44 2.81 -14.52 2.68
C VAL A 44 3.26 -13.13 2.26
N LEU A 45 3.94 -13.00 1.11
CA LEU A 45 4.42 -11.71 0.64
C LEU A 45 3.28 -10.76 0.28
N SER A 46 2.26 -11.25 -0.43
CA SER A 46 1.08 -10.44 -0.79
C SER A 46 0.39 -9.87 0.45
N VAL A 47 0.10 -10.74 1.44
CA VAL A 47 -0.57 -10.32 2.67
C VAL A 47 0.31 -9.36 3.47
N ALA A 48 1.63 -9.59 3.53
CA ALA A 48 2.55 -8.70 4.23
C ALA A 48 2.57 -7.30 3.61
N ILE A 49 2.63 -7.20 2.27
CA ILE A 49 2.58 -5.91 1.56
C ILE A 49 1.22 -5.23 1.79
N TRP A 50 0.12 -5.95 1.63
CA TRP A 50 -1.23 -5.40 1.83
C TRP A 50 -1.44 -4.87 3.25
N ARG A 51 -1.01 -5.62 4.26
CA ARG A 51 -1.11 -5.16 5.66
C ARG A 51 -0.22 -3.98 5.95
N ARG A 52 0.94 -3.91 5.31
CA ARG A 52 1.88 -2.80 5.49
C ARG A 52 1.27 -1.48 5.05
N PHE A 53 0.63 -1.44 3.87
CA PHE A 53 -0.02 -0.23 3.36
C PHE A 53 -1.42 0.00 3.95
N GLY A 54 -2.23 -1.05 4.03
CA GLY A 54 -3.54 -1.06 4.69
C GLY A 54 -4.69 -0.34 3.98
N SER A 55 -4.41 0.47 2.95
CA SER A 55 -5.43 1.14 2.13
C SER A 55 -6.13 0.16 1.19
N LEU A 56 -7.46 0.23 1.10
CA LEU A 56 -8.26 -0.59 0.20
C LEU A 56 -7.89 -0.35 -1.27
N ASP A 57 -7.76 0.91 -1.66
CA ASP A 57 -7.45 1.29 -3.04
C ASP A 57 -6.05 0.80 -3.43
N PHE A 58 -5.11 0.76 -2.48
CA PHE A 58 -3.78 0.19 -2.71
C PHE A 58 -3.84 -1.33 -2.90
N VAL A 59 -4.55 -2.03 -2.02
CA VAL A 59 -4.71 -3.50 -2.11
C VAL A 59 -5.39 -3.90 -3.42
N ASP A 60 -6.47 -3.20 -3.79
CA ASP A 60 -7.19 -3.44 -5.04
C ASP A 60 -6.32 -3.17 -6.28
N ARG A 61 -5.57 -2.06 -6.27
CA ARG A 61 -4.72 -1.66 -7.41
C ARG A 61 -3.48 -2.52 -7.57
N LEU A 62 -2.82 -2.91 -6.48
CA LEU A 62 -1.63 -3.77 -6.52
C LEU A 62 -2.01 -5.21 -6.88
N GLY A 63 -3.14 -5.69 -6.35
CA GLY A 63 -3.59 -7.06 -6.51
C GLY A 63 -2.65 -8.08 -5.87
N PHE A 64 -2.78 -9.34 -6.30
CA PHE A 64 -1.95 -10.45 -5.84
C PHE A 64 -0.52 -10.35 -6.40
N VAL A 65 0.46 -10.65 -5.56
CA VAL A 65 1.88 -10.49 -5.84
C VAL A 65 2.58 -11.84 -5.76
N ARG A 66 3.31 -12.19 -6.82
CA ARG A 66 4.22 -13.34 -6.78
C ARG A 66 5.47 -12.98 -5.99
N CYS A 67 5.95 -13.91 -5.19
CA CYS A 67 7.19 -13.78 -4.46
C CYS A 67 8.35 -13.79 -5.45
N PRO A 68 9.23 -12.77 -5.43
CA PRO A 68 10.41 -12.74 -6.28
C PRO A 68 11.30 -13.96 -6.05
N SER A 69 11.86 -14.47 -7.13
CA SER A 69 12.84 -15.56 -7.18
C SER A 69 14.27 -15.04 -7.35
N SER A 70 14.44 -13.80 -7.83
CA SER A 70 15.73 -13.14 -8.01
C SER A 70 15.72 -11.70 -7.47
N GLU A 71 16.91 -11.09 -7.43
CA GLU A 71 17.06 -9.68 -7.04
C GLU A 71 16.42 -8.75 -8.07
N GLU A 72 16.51 -9.08 -9.35
CA GLU A 72 15.89 -8.32 -10.44
C GLU A 72 14.37 -8.28 -10.28
N GLU A 73 13.73 -9.44 -10.07
CA GLU A 73 12.29 -9.53 -9.80
C GLU A 73 11.88 -8.76 -8.53
N PHE A 74 12.75 -8.73 -7.53
CA PHE A 74 12.52 -7.96 -6.30
C PHE A 74 12.55 -6.45 -6.57
N GLN A 75 13.48 -5.97 -7.39
CA GLN A 75 13.52 -4.56 -7.80
C GLN A 75 12.30 -4.18 -8.66
N GLU A 76 11.86 -5.07 -9.55
CA GLU A 76 10.61 -4.88 -10.32
C GLU A 76 9.40 -4.77 -9.40
N LEU A 77 9.32 -5.64 -8.39
CA LEU A 77 8.26 -5.57 -7.39
C LEU A 77 8.28 -4.25 -6.62
N LEU A 78 9.46 -3.80 -6.15
CA LEU A 78 9.60 -2.52 -5.46
C LEU A 78 9.13 -1.35 -6.34
N SER A 79 9.55 -1.33 -7.60
CA SER A 79 9.13 -0.32 -8.58
C SER A 79 7.61 -0.33 -8.78
N ARG A 80 6.99 -1.51 -8.90
CA ARG A 80 5.54 -1.64 -9.05
C ARG A 80 4.77 -1.17 -7.81
N VAL A 81 5.25 -1.52 -6.61
CA VAL A 81 4.68 -1.06 -5.34
C VAL A 81 4.74 0.46 -5.24
N MET A 82 5.91 1.04 -5.53
CA MET A 82 6.12 2.49 -5.54
C MET A 82 5.21 3.20 -6.53
N SER A 83 5.19 2.73 -7.78
CA SER A 83 4.36 3.29 -8.86
C SER A 83 2.87 3.22 -8.52
N THR A 84 2.43 2.13 -7.89
CA THR A 84 1.04 1.96 -7.43
C THR A 84 0.68 3.01 -6.38
N ALA A 85 1.53 3.17 -5.37
CA ALA A 85 1.31 4.12 -4.27
C ALA A 85 1.30 5.58 -4.77
N LEU A 86 2.31 5.98 -5.55
CA LEU A 86 2.38 7.31 -6.14
C LEU A 86 1.21 7.58 -7.11
N GLY A 87 0.81 6.57 -7.89
CA GLY A 87 -0.34 6.66 -8.78
C GLY A 87 -1.64 6.98 -8.05
N LEU A 88 -1.88 6.35 -6.90
CA LEU A 88 -3.03 6.67 -6.05
C LEU A 88 -2.95 8.08 -5.47
N TRP A 89 -1.77 8.47 -4.97
CA TRP A 89 -1.56 9.81 -4.42
C TRP A 89 -1.85 10.91 -5.46
N ARG A 90 -1.35 10.78 -6.68
CA ARG A 90 -1.67 11.71 -7.78
C ARG A 90 -3.16 11.80 -8.07
N GLN A 91 -3.92 10.72 -7.85
CA GLN A 91 -5.37 10.68 -8.05
C GLN A 91 -6.16 11.29 -6.89
N GLY A 92 -5.50 11.72 -5.81
CA GLY A 92 -6.08 12.26 -4.59
C GLY A 92 -6.48 11.20 -3.57
N ILE A 93 -5.91 10.01 -3.67
CA ILE A 93 -6.21 8.83 -2.83
C ILE A 93 -4.97 8.46 -2.03
N HIS A 94 -5.14 8.09 -0.76
CA HIS A 94 -4.05 7.62 0.07
C HIS A 94 -3.64 6.19 -0.29
N SER A 95 -2.33 5.96 -0.43
CA SER A 95 -1.78 4.61 -0.52
C SER A 95 -1.62 3.96 0.86
N CYS A 96 -1.40 4.76 1.90
CA CYS A 96 -1.19 4.29 3.27
C CYS A 96 -2.38 4.62 4.19
N THR A 97 -2.68 3.71 5.12
CA THR A 97 -3.60 3.97 6.24
C THR A 97 -2.88 4.66 7.40
N ASP A 98 -3.63 5.39 8.23
CA ASP A 98 -3.17 5.96 9.50
C ASP A 98 -3.25 4.98 10.69
N ALA A 99 -3.77 3.77 10.46
CA ALA A 99 -4.08 2.79 11.51
C ALA A 99 -2.84 2.10 12.13
N TYR A 100 -1.73 1.99 11.40
CA TYR A 100 -0.54 1.25 11.85
C TYR A 100 0.71 2.13 11.82
N GLY A 101 1.61 1.94 12.80
CA GLY A 101 2.71 2.86 13.11
C GLY A 101 3.54 3.34 11.91
N PRO A 102 4.11 2.44 11.09
CA PRO A 102 4.97 2.87 9.99
C PRO A 102 4.18 3.46 8.80
N ALA A 103 3.01 2.91 8.48
CA ALA A 103 2.10 3.44 7.46
C ALA A 103 1.60 4.85 7.80
N LYS A 104 1.41 5.14 9.10
CA LYS A 104 0.95 6.43 9.61
C LYS A 104 1.91 7.57 9.28
N HIS A 105 3.22 7.33 9.29
CA HIS A 105 4.18 8.37 8.90
C HIS A 105 4.06 8.71 7.42
N CYS A 106 4.03 7.69 6.55
CA CYS A 106 3.84 7.89 5.12
C CYS A 106 2.50 8.58 4.82
N HIS A 107 1.41 8.16 5.50
CA HIS A 107 0.10 8.81 5.40
C HIS A 107 0.13 10.30 5.77
N ALA A 108 0.85 10.67 6.83
CA ALA A 108 1.00 12.06 7.22
C ALA A 108 1.75 12.88 6.16
N VAL A 109 2.77 12.30 5.52
CA VAL A 109 3.48 12.93 4.40
C VAL A 109 2.58 13.06 3.18
N GLU A 110 1.77 12.06 2.85
CA GLU A 110 0.80 12.14 1.76
C GLU A 110 -0.17 13.32 1.93
N LEU A 111 -0.71 13.50 3.14
CA LEU A 111 -1.57 14.65 3.49
C LEU A 111 -0.82 15.98 3.32
N PHE A 112 0.38 16.06 3.91
CA PHE A 112 1.18 17.27 3.86
C PHE A 112 1.53 17.66 2.42
N ALA A 113 1.90 16.70 1.58
CA ALA A 113 2.35 16.94 0.21
C ALA A 113 1.29 17.58 -0.70
N TRP A 114 -0.01 17.39 -0.44
CA TRP A 114 -1.08 18.12 -1.17
C TRP A 114 -1.29 19.54 -0.64
N ILE A 115 -0.98 19.78 0.64
CA ILE A 115 -1.30 21.02 1.36
C ILE A 115 -0.10 21.99 1.37
N ASP A 116 1.12 21.47 1.19
CA ASP A 116 2.34 22.25 1.28
C ASP A 116 2.32 23.41 0.28
N VAL A 117 2.58 24.62 0.77
CA VAL A 117 2.29 25.88 0.08
C VAL A 117 3.50 26.39 -0.70
N ASP A 118 4.66 25.75 -0.53
CA ASP A 118 5.90 26.22 -1.12
C ASP A 118 5.98 25.82 -2.60
N SER A 119 5.69 26.79 -3.47
CA SER A 119 6.37 27.08 -4.77
C SER A 119 5.44 27.63 -5.86
N GLU A 120 4.13 27.39 -5.79
CA GLU A 120 3.20 27.75 -6.86
C GLU A 120 2.07 28.66 -6.33
N GLN A 121 2.25 29.97 -6.52
CA GLN A 121 1.24 30.98 -6.14
C GLN A 121 -0.15 30.67 -6.75
N ASP A 122 -0.16 30.04 -7.93
CA ASP A 122 -1.38 29.71 -8.67
C ASP A 122 -2.25 28.66 -7.96
N LEU A 123 -1.66 27.79 -7.14
CA LEU A 123 -2.39 26.76 -6.39
C LEU A 123 -2.71 27.15 -4.95
N ALA A 124 -2.19 28.27 -4.44
CA ALA A 124 -2.35 28.67 -3.04
C ALA A 124 -3.82 28.70 -2.58
N LYS A 125 -4.72 29.26 -3.40
CA LYS A 125 -6.17 29.31 -3.10
C LYS A 125 -6.80 27.91 -3.05
N GLN A 126 -6.39 27.01 -3.93
CA GLN A 126 -6.90 25.64 -3.95
C GLN A 126 -6.39 24.84 -2.75
N LYS A 127 -5.13 25.03 -2.35
CA LYS A 127 -4.54 24.40 -1.17
C LYS A 127 -5.19 24.86 0.13
N VAL A 128 -5.52 26.15 0.26
CA VAL A 128 -6.33 26.66 1.38
C VAL A 128 -7.73 26.03 1.37
N SER A 129 -8.38 25.98 0.20
CA SER A 129 -9.70 25.36 0.05
C SER A 129 -9.70 23.88 0.45
N LEU A 130 -8.66 23.13 0.07
CA LEU A 130 -8.47 21.73 0.47
C LEU A 130 -8.31 21.62 1.98
N ARG A 131 -7.44 22.43 2.60
CA ARG A 131 -7.21 22.42 4.05
C ARG A 131 -8.51 22.69 4.83
N ASP A 132 -9.30 23.65 4.35
CA ASP A 132 -10.60 23.96 4.97
C ASP A 132 -11.61 22.83 4.78
N ALA A 133 -11.67 22.23 3.59
CA ALA A 133 -12.55 21.10 3.30
C ALA A 133 -12.22 19.87 4.17
N GLU A 134 -10.92 19.57 4.37
CA GLU A 134 -10.48 18.49 5.26
C GLU A 134 -10.85 18.78 6.72
N ARG A 135 -10.64 20.01 7.18
CA ARG A 135 -11.01 20.41 8.55
C ARG A 135 -12.51 20.33 8.80
N ARG A 136 -13.33 20.61 7.79
CA ARG A 136 -14.80 20.48 7.84
C ARG A 136 -15.27 19.02 7.73
N GLY A 137 -14.39 18.08 7.41
CA GLY A 137 -14.77 16.68 7.18
C GLY A 137 -15.65 16.51 5.95
N GLU A 138 -15.35 17.22 4.87
CA GLU A 138 -16.13 17.13 3.63
C GLU A 138 -16.12 15.71 3.03
N PRO A 139 -17.13 15.35 2.20
CA PRO A 139 -17.21 14.01 1.63
C PRO A 139 -15.96 13.63 0.84
N LEU A 140 -15.52 12.37 0.98
CA LEU A 140 -14.29 11.86 0.36
C LEU A 140 -14.20 12.16 -1.14
N ARG A 141 -15.31 12.03 -1.90
CA ARG A 141 -15.35 12.35 -3.34
C ARG A 141 -14.93 13.79 -3.63
N HIS A 142 -15.33 14.73 -2.78
CA HIS A 142 -14.94 16.13 -2.92
C HIS A 142 -13.45 16.31 -2.61
N LEU A 143 -12.98 15.73 -1.49
CA LEU A 143 -11.58 15.78 -1.09
C LEU A 143 -10.65 15.18 -2.15
N THR A 144 -10.98 14.01 -2.69
CA THR A 144 -10.20 13.36 -3.77
C THR A 144 -10.07 14.27 -5.00
N ARG A 145 -11.14 14.98 -5.37
CA ARG A 145 -11.10 15.91 -6.50
C ARG A 145 -10.19 17.10 -6.23
N LEU A 146 -10.26 17.69 -5.04
CA LEU A 146 -9.39 18.81 -4.64
C LEU A 146 -7.92 18.37 -4.54
N ARG A 147 -7.64 17.25 -3.88
CA ARG A 147 -6.28 16.68 -3.75
C ARG A 147 -5.64 16.45 -5.12
N ARG A 148 -6.39 15.88 -6.06
CA ARG A 148 -5.94 15.69 -7.44
C ARG A 148 -5.61 17.00 -8.14
N SER A 149 -6.38 18.06 -7.91
CA SER A 149 -6.13 19.36 -8.56
C SER A 149 -4.93 20.11 -7.99
N VAL A 150 -4.45 19.73 -6.80
CA VAL A 150 -3.28 20.34 -6.13
C VAL A 150 -2.07 19.41 -6.05
N ALA A 151 -2.12 18.23 -6.67
CA ALA A 151 -1.00 17.31 -6.74
C ALA A 151 0.11 17.90 -7.64
N THR A 152 1.29 18.16 -7.07
CA THR A 152 2.44 18.74 -7.77
C THR A 152 3.61 17.76 -7.85
N GLU A 153 4.56 18.00 -8.76
CA GLU A 153 5.81 17.23 -8.84
C GLU A 153 6.65 17.34 -7.56
N HIS A 154 6.61 18.50 -6.88
CA HIS A 154 7.28 18.66 -5.59
C HIS A 154 6.67 17.75 -4.53
N GLY A 155 5.34 17.79 -4.37
CA GLY A 155 4.64 16.93 -3.41
C GLY A 155 4.88 15.45 -3.72
N GLU A 156 4.87 15.06 -4.98
CA GLU A 156 5.17 13.69 -5.39
C GLU A 156 6.56 13.23 -4.94
N ARG A 157 7.60 14.06 -5.14
CA ARG A 157 8.96 13.74 -4.68
C ARG A 157 9.04 13.57 -3.16
N MET A 158 8.28 14.35 -2.40
CA MET A 158 8.19 14.18 -0.96
C MET A 158 7.58 12.83 -0.58
N VAL A 159 6.47 12.46 -1.22
CA VAL A 159 5.81 11.18 -1.00
C VAL A 159 6.72 10.03 -1.42
N GLN A 160 7.42 10.15 -2.54
CA GLN A 160 8.38 9.16 -2.99
C GLN A 160 9.49 8.94 -1.96
N ALA A 161 10.11 10.00 -1.44
CA ALA A 161 11.16 9.88 -0.42
C ALA A 161 10.67 9.22 0.88
N ALA A 162 9.43 9.53 1.28
CA ALA A 162 8.79 8.88 2.43
C ALA A 162 8.52 7.40 2.16
N LEU A 163 8.00 7.05 0.97
CA LEU A 163 7.78 5.66 0.56
C LEU A 163 9.09 4.87 0.46
N GLU A 164 10.17 5.46 -0.05
CA GLU A 164 11.48 4.81 -0.13
C GLU A 164 12.03 4.48 1.26
N THR A 165 11.84 5.40 2.21
CA THR A 165 12.21 5.18 3.62
C THR A 165 11.34 4.09 4.24
N PHE A 166 10.02 4.18 4.02
CA PHE A 166 9.03 3.22 4.49
C PHE A 166 9.28 1.80 3.97
N LEU A 167 9.68 1.64 2.72
CA LEU A 167 9.94 0.33 2.11
C LEU A 167 11.31 -0.24 2.48
N ASN A 168 12.34 0.61 2.65
CA ASN A 168 13.73 0.14 2.71
C ASN A 168 14.43 0.35 4.05
N LYS A 169 14.02 1.32 4.88
CA LYS A 169 14.81 1.80 6.03
C LYS A 169 14.17 1.59 7.40
N GLU A 170 12.89 1.24 7.45
CA GLU A 170 12.21 0.97 8.73
C GLU A 170 12.59 -0.38 9.33
N ALA A 171 12.20 -0.61 10.59
CA ALA A 171 12.56 -1.81 11.39
C ALA A 171 12.26 -3.16 10.72
N GLN A 172 11.36 -3.19 9.73
CA GLN A 172 11.09 -4.36 8.90
C GLN A 172 11.07 -3.94 7.43
N PRO A 173 12.19 -3.88 6.69
CA PRO A 173 12.19 -3.53 5.27
C PRO A 173 11.47 -4.59 4.42
N LEU A 174 10.98 -4.23 3.23
CA LEU A 174 10.34 -5.20 2.33
C LEU A 174 11.30 -6.34 1.94
N ARG A 175 12.60 -6.05 1.86
CA ARG A 175 13.65 -7.05 1.65
C ARG A 175 13.67 -8.11 2.75
N ALA A 176 13.53 -7.71 4.01
CA ALA A 176 13.51 -8.65 5.13
C ALA A 176 12.29 -9.57 5.04
N LEU A 177 11.12 -9.02 4.67
CA LEU A 177 9.91 -9.80 4.43
C LEU A 177 10.11 -10.83 3.32
N TRP A 178 10.67 -10.41 2.18
CA TRP A 178 10.98 -11.30 1.06
C TRP A 178 11.89 -12.47 1.48
N GLN A 179 12.97 -12.19 2.21
CA GLN A 179 13.91 -13.20 2.70
C GLN A 179 13.27 -14.16 3.72
N GLN A 180 12.36 -13.66 4.55
CA GLN A 180 11.67 -14.45 5.57
C GLN A 180 10.53 -15.31 5.01
N CYS A 181 10.02 -15.02 3.81
CA CYS A 181 8.93 -15.80 3.20
C CYS A 181 9.29 -17.28 3.05
N ALA A 182 10.57 -17.61 2.80
CA ALA A 182 11.02 -18.99 2.67
C ALA A 182 10.85 -19.79 3.97
N GLY A 183 11.27 -19.23 5.11
CA GLY A 183 11.16 -19.90 6.40
C GLY A 183 9.69 -20.08 6.85
N VAL A 184 8.82 -19.11 6.55
CA VAL A 184 7.38 -19.26 6.79
C VAL A 184 6.78 -20.35 5.90
N ALA A 185 7.19 -20.39 4.62
CA ALA A 185 6.69 -21.40 3.69
C ALA A 185 7.12 -22.82 4.08
N GLU A 186 8.35 -23.00 4.54
CA GLU A 186 8.84 -24.28 5.08
C GLU A 186 8.03 -24.72 6.31
N ALA A 187 7.77 -23.80 7.24
CA ALA A 187 6.98 -24.09 8.44
C ALA A 187 5.51 -24.43 8.16
N LEU A 188 4.94 -23.98 7.05
CA LEU A 188 3.54 -24.24 6.64
C LEU A 188 3.40 -25.41 5.65
N SER A 189 4.51 -25.89 5.11
CA SER A 189 4.55 -27.00 4.14
C SER A 189 5.06 -28.31 4.76
N SER A 190 5.55 -28.26 6.01
CA SER A 190 5.81 -29.44 6.86
C SER A 190 4.54 -29.95 7.54
#